data_AF-A0AB73TMC5-F1
#
_entry.id   AF-A0AB73TMC5-F1
#
_cell.length_a   1.000
_cell.length_b   1.000
_cell.length_c   1.000
_cell.angle_alpha   90.00
_cell.angle_beta   90.00
_cell.angle_gamma   90.00
#
_symmetry.space_group_name_H-M   'P 1'
#
loop_
_entity.id
_entity.type
_entity.pdbx_description
1 polymer ?
#
loop_
_entity_poly.entity_id
_entity_poly.type
_entity_poly.pdbx_seq_one_letter_code
_entity_poly.pdbx_strand_id
1 'polypeptide(L)'
;IISTEIFVRLSGNEKLIIKMPDGVPPAVAKAFASLLPAMITISAFALVAAIFAAFGVDDIVGSFYTVVQEPFMGLANSYPSALLLAFITPFLWFFGLHGANMVDPLMQTINAPAIEANVNAIAAGHSAPFIVNKPFFDSFVNLGGTGATLGLLLAIYLVGRKNKPYMVVTNLSIAPGVFNINEPTMFGLPIVLNPIMFIPFILTPMVLVSVAYFATSTGLVPAATVMPPWVTPPIIGGVLATKSIAGGVLAAVNLVLSILIYLPFVKVATIQERRKEALDA
;
A
#
# COMPACT_ATOMS: atom_id res chain seq x y z
N ILE A 1 -7.42 -18.08 8.75
CA ILE A 1 -7.10 -17.91 10.20
C ILE A 1 -7.85 -18.92 11.06
N ILE A 2 -9.18 -18.90 11.17
CA ILE A 2 -9.93 -19.83 12.04
C ILE A 2 -9.67 -21.31 11.67
N SER A 3 -9.75 -21.66 10.39
CA SER A 3 -9.42 -23.02 9.91
C SER A 3 -7.99 -23.43 10.25
N THR A 4 -7.03 -22.51 10.11
CA THR A 4 -5.63 -22.72 10.47
C THR A 4 -5.47 -22.99 11.96
N GLU A 5 -6.11 -22.20 12.81
CA GLU A 5 -6.03 -22.36 14.27
C GLU A 5 -6.64 -23.67 14.74
N ILE A 6 -7.81 -24.04 14.18
CA ILE A 6 -8.45 -25.35 14.44
C ILE A 6 -7.53 -26.48 14.00
N PHE A 7 -7.01 -26.42 12.78
CA PHE A 7 -6.12 -27.44 12.24
C PHE A 7 -4.85 -27.59 13.08
N VAL A 8 -4.17 -26.50 13.43
CA VAL A 8 -2.93 -26.52 14.23
C VAL A 8 -3.19 -27.13 15.62
N ARG A 9 -4.28 -26.74 16.28
CA ARG A 9 -4.64 -27.31 17.59
C ARG A 9 -4.96 -28.80 17.51
N LEU A 10 -5.68 -29.23 16.46
CA LEU A 10 -5.99 -30.64 16.25
C LEU A 10 -4.74 -31.45 15.87
N SER A 11 -3.83 -30.88 15.07
CA SER A 11 -2.54 -31.48 14.72
C SER A 11 -1.59 -31.58 15.91
N GLY A 12 -1.75 -30.74 16.94
CA GLY A 12 -1.01 -30.86 18.20
C GLY A 12 -1.51 -31.97 19.14
N ASN A 13 -2.64 -32.60 18.83
CA ASN A 13 -3.20 -33.67 19.66
C ASN A 13 -2.70 -35.05 19.20
N GLU A 14 -1.84 -35.68 20.00
CA GLU A 14 -1.25 -36.99 19.69
C GLU A 14 -2.29 -38.10 19.42
N LYS A 15 -3.51 -37.98 19.96
CA LYS A 15 -4.59 -38.96 19.74
C LYS A 15 -5.18 -38.89 18.34
N LEU A 16 -4.98 -37.78 17.63
CA LEU A 16 -5.47 -37.56 16.27
C LEU A 16 -4.38 -37.79 15.22
N ILE A 17 -3.15 -38.11 15.63
CA ILE A 17 -2.03 -38.35 14.72
C ILE A 17 -1.98 -39.83 14.35
N ILE A 18 -2.08 -40.13 13.05
CA ILE A 18 -1.84 -41.48 12.52
C ILE A 18 -0.32 -41.70 12.45
N LYS A 19 0.19 -42.64 13.25
CA LYS A 19 1.61 -43.00 13.28
C LYS A 19 1.90 -44.05 12.21
N MET A 20 2.91 -43.80 11.39
CA MET A 20 3.37 -44.74 10.36
C MET A 20 4.52 -45.61 10.87
N PRO A 21 4.67 -46.85 10.38
CA PRO A 21 5.80 -47.73 10.74
C PRO A 21 7.17 -47.17 10.34
N ASP A 22 8.20 -47.65 11.05
CA ASP A 22 9.61 -47.38 10.77
C ASP A 22 9.99 -48.02 9.43
N GLY A 23 10.00 -47.22 8.37
CA GLY A 23 10.18 -47.67 6.99
C GLY A 23 9.37 -46.85 5.98
N VAL A 24 8.36 -46.12 6.46
CA VAL A 24 7.60 -45.17 5.64
C VAL A 24 8.40 -43.88 5.45
N PRO A 25 8.53 -43.37 4.21
CA PRO A 25 9.21 -42.11 3.95
C PRO A 25 8.62 -40.93 4.77
N PRO A 26 9.45 -39.99 5.25
CA PRO A 26 8.99 -38.91 6.13
C PRO A 26 7.86 -38.04 5.56
N ALA A 27 7.85 -37.81 4.25
CA ALA A 27 6.79 -37.04 3.59
C ALA A 27 5.41 -37.72 3.70
N VAL A 28 5.37 -39.04 3.57
CA VAL A 28 4.14 -39.84 3.67
C VAL A 28 3.67 -39.88 5.13
N ALA A 29 4.59 -40.11 6.08
CA ALA A 29 4.28 -40.07 7.51
C ALA A 29 3.67 -38.71 7.92
N LYS A 30 4.21 -37.61 7.41
CA LYS A 30 3.69 -36.26 7.67
C LYS A 30 2.28 -36.04 7.09
N ALA A 31 2.00 -36.54 5.90
CA ALA A 31 0.68 -36.43 5.28
C ALA A 31 -0.41 -37.22 6.03
N PHE A 32 -0.08 -38.42 6.52
CA PHE A 32 -1.02 -39.23 7.32
C PHE A 32 -1.21 -38.67 8.73
N ALA A 33 -0.16 -38.10 9.33
CA ALA A 33 -0.24 -37.43 10.63
C ALA A 33 -1.23 -36.26 10.64
N SER A 34 -1.37 -35.54 9.52
CA SER A 34 -2.31 -34.43 9.38
C SER A 34 -3.70 -34.82 8.88
N LEU A 35 -3.94 -36.08 8.51
CA LEU A 35 -5.16 -36.52 7.84
C LEU A 35 -6.42 -36.32 8.70
N LEU A 36 -6.44 -36.86 9.93
CA LEU A 36 -7.59 -36.69 10.83
C LEU A 36 -7.82 -35.22 11.24
N PRO A 37 -6.80 -34.44 11.64
CA PRO A 37 -6.94 -33.01 11.85
C PRO A 37 -7.55 -32.26 10.66
N ALA A 38 -7.10 -32.58 9.44
CA ALA A 38 -7.64 -31.98 8.21
C ALA A 38 -9.10 -32.37 7.98
N MET A 39 -9.44 -33.66 8.10
CA MET A 39 -10.82 -34.14 7.92
C MET A 39 -11.78 -33.51 8.91
N ILE A 40 -11.41 -33.43 10.20
CA ILE A 40 -12.23 -32.78 11.24
C ILE A 40 -12.41 -31.30 10.92
N THR A 41 -11.33 -30.61 10.53
CA THR A 41 -11.39 -29.18 10.17
C THR A 41 -12.34 -28.97 8.98
N ILE A 42 -12.15 -29.71 7.88
CA ILE A 42 -13.00 -29.60 6.69
C ILE A 42 -14.46 -29.93 7.03
N SER A 43 -14.71 -31.00 7.79
CA SER A 43 -16.05 -31.41 8.19
C SER A 43 -16.74 -30.36 9.06
N ALA A 44 -16.00 -29.71 9.95
CA ALA A 44 -16.54 -28.63 10.77
C ALA A 44 -16.99 -27.43 9.91
N PHE A 45 -16.18 -27.00 8.94
CA PHE A 45 -16.57 -25.92 8.02
C PHE A 45 -17.69 -26.34 7.07
N ALA A 46 -17.71 -27.59 6.59
CA ALA A 46 -18.79 -28.13 5.78
C ALA A 46 -20.11 -28.20 6.56
N LEU A 47 -20.06 -28.57 7.85
CA LEU A 47 -21.23 -28.56 8.73
C LEU A 47 -21.76 -27.15 8.94
N VAL A 48 -20.87 -26.19 9.22
CA VAL A 48 -21.25 -24.77 9.28
C VAL A 48 -21.90 -24.36 7.96
N ALA A 49 -21.32 -24.75 6.82
CA ALA A 49 -21.87 -24.41 5.52
C ALA A 49 -23.29 -24.97 5.31
N ALA A 50 -23.50 -26.24 5.64
CA ALA A 50 -24.79 -26.90 5.57
C ALA A 50 -25.84 -26.29 6.50
N ILE A 51 -25.44 -25.87 7.72
CA ILE A 51 -26.34 -25.19 8.65
C ILE A 51 -26.84 -23.88 8.05
N PHE A 52 -25.95 -23.03 7.53
CA PHE A 52 -26.33 -21.77 6.89
C PHE A 52 -27.22 -21.97 5.67
N ALA A 53 -26.91 -22.96 4.81
CA ALA A 53 -27.76 -23.33 3.68
C ALA A 53 -29.17 -23.74 4.12
N ALA A 54 -29.30 -24.49 5.22
CA ALA A 54 -30.60 -24.87 5.79
C ALA A 54 -31.44 -23.66 6.28
N PHE A 55 -30.81 -22.52 6.54
CA PHE A 55 -31.45 -21.24 6.86
C PHE A 55 -31.59 -20.30 5.64
N GLY A 56 -31.36 -20.80 4.42
CA GLY A 56 -31.51 -20.04 3.18
C GLY A 56 -30.28 -19.22 2.78
N VAL A 57 -29.11 -19.50 3.36
CA VAL A 57 -27.82 -18.86 3.01
C VAL A 57 -26.94 -19.88 2.29
N ASP A 58 -27.17 -20.04 0.98
CA ASP A 58 -26.47 -21.04 0.16
C ASP A 58 -25.01 -20.65 -0.15
N ASP A 59 -24.74 -19.34 -0.25
CA ASP A 59 -23.40 -18.80 -0.44
C ASP A 59 -23.01 -17.90 0.74
N ILE A 60 -22.33 -18.49 1.72
CA ILE A 60 -21.85 -17.79 2.92
C ILE A 60 -20.77 -16.77 2.57
N VAL A 61 -19.95 -17.05 1.55
CA VAL A 61 -18.88 -16.14 1.15
C VAL A 61 -19.47 -14.91 0.49
N GLY A 62 -20.38 -15.09 -0.47
CA GLY A 62 -21.14 -13.99 -1.08
C GLY A 62 -21.97 -13.22 -0.07
N SER A 63 -22.64 -13.91 0.86
CA SER A 63 -23.44 -13.26 1.90
C SER A 63 -22.58 -12.45 2.88
N PHE A 64 -21.42 -12.97 3.28
CA PHE A 64 -20.44 -12.23 4.07
C PHE A 64 -19.93 -11.00 3.30
N TYR A 65 -19.64 -11.16 2.01
CA TYR A 65 -19.21 -10.07 1.16
C TYR A 65 -20.23 -8.92 1.19
N THR A 66 -21.50 -9.22 0.89
CA THR A 66 -22.57 -8.21 0.83
C THR A 66 -22.86 -7.56 2.19
N VAL A 67 -22.87 -8.33 3.28
CA VAL A 67 -23.27 -7.83 4.60
C VAL A 67 -22.14 -7.13 5.34
N VAL A 68 -20.90 -7.57 5.16
CA VAL A 68 -19.75 -7.12 5.96
C VAL A 68 -18.70 -6.43 5.11
N GLN A 69 -18.28 -7.05 4.01
CA GLN A 69 -17.14 -6.58 3.24
C GLN A 69 -17.47 -5.34 2.40
N GLU A 70 -18.60 -5.34 1.71
CA GLU A 70 -19.01 -4.24 0.82
C GLU A 70 -19.23 -2.91 1.57
N PRO A 71 -19.94 -2.86 2.72
CA PRO A 71 -20.03 -1.63 3.51
C PRO A 71 -18.67 -1.12 3.98
N PHE A 72 -17.78 -2.03 4.38
CA PHE A 72 -16.42 -1.69 4.81
C PHE A 72 -15.58 -1.14 3.65
N MET A 73 -15.67 -1.76 2.47
CA MET A 73 -15.02 -1.28 1.25
C MET A 73 -15.56 0.09 0.83
N GLY A 74 -16.87 0.31 0.93
CA GLY A 74 -17.49 1.61 0.67
C GLY A 74 -16.96 2.70 1.61
N LEU A 75 -16.81 2.40 2.90
CA LEU A 75 -16.19 3.31 3.87
C LEU A 75 -14.72 3.60 3.53
N ALA A 76 -13.95 2.57 3.15
CA ALA A 76 -12.56 2.74 2.72
C ALA A 76 -12.44 3.51 1.39
N ASN A 77 -13.47 3.47 0.55
CA ASN A 77 -13.56 4.11 -0.75
C ASN A 77 -14.21 5.50 -0.71
N SER A 78 -13.68 6.37 0.15
CA SER A 78 -14.13 7.76 0.22
C SER A 78 -12.94 8.72 0.21
N TYR A 79 -13.16 9.96 -0.20
CA TYR A 79 -12.13 11.00 -0.16
C TYR A 79 -11.55 11.22 1.25
N PRO A 80 -12.38 11.32 2.33
CA PRO A 80 -11.85 11.40 3.69
C PRO A 80 -11.00 10.19 4.10
N SER A 81 -11.40 8.97 3.71
CA SER A 81 -10.62 7.77 3.97
C SER A 81 -9.30 7.77 3.21
N ALA A 82 -9.29 8.25 1.96
CA ALA A 82 -8.07 8.38 1.18
C ALA A 82 -7.08 9.38 1.81
N LEU A 83 -7.59 10.51 2.30
CA LEU A 83 -6.80 11.49 3.05
C LEU A 83 -6.27 10.90 4.35
N LEU A 84 -7.09 10.16 5.10
CA LEU A 84 -6.64 9.51 6.33
C LEU A 84 -5.50 8.52 6.07
N LEU A 85 -5.59 7.73 5.01
CA LEU A 85 -4.54 6.79 4.60
C LEU A 85 -3.26 7.54 4.16
N ALA A 86 -3.38 8.60 3.38
CA ALA A 86 -2.25 9.45 3.01
C ALA A 86 -1.61 10.21 4.18
N PHE A 87 -2.37 10.47 5.25
CA PHE A 87 -1.85 11.07 6.48
C PHE A 87 -1.17 10.04 7.38
N ILE A 88 -1.84 8.92 7.68
CA ILE A 88 -1.40 7.97 8.71
C ILE A 88 -0.07 7.32 8.35
N THR A 89 0.17 7.04 7.07
CA THR A 89 1.41 6.40 6.60
C THR A 89 2.65 7.26 6.88
N PRO A 90 2.76 8.52 6.39
CA PRO A 90 3.86 9.41 6.76
C PRO A 90 3.86 9.81 8.24
N PHE A 91 2.68 9.88 8.90
CA PHE A 91 2.61 10.15 10.34
C PHE A 91 3.31 9.06 11.17
N LEU A 92 3.09 7.78 10.84
CA LEU A 92 3.77 6.66 11.50
C LEU A 92 5.28 6.68 11.23
N TRP A 93 5.68 7.02 10.01
CA TRP A 93 7.09 7.17 9.65
C TRP A 93 7.81 8.27 10.42
N PHE A 94 7.12 9.34 10.80
CA PHE A 94 7.70 10.38 11.66
C PHE A 94 8.17 9.84 13.01
N PHE A 95 7.52 8.79 13.52
CA PHE A 95 7.92 8.07 14.74
C PHE A 95 8.81 6.84 14.48
N GLY A 96 9.27 6.65 13.24
CA GLY A 96 10.14 5.52 12.85
C GLY A 96 9.39 4.19 12.61
N LEU A 97 8.06 4.20 12.61
CA LEU A 97 7.26 3.03 12.23
C LEU A 97 7.06 3.03 10.72
N HIS A 98 7.25 1.87 10.07
CA HIS A 98 7.08 1.76 8.63
C HIS A 98 5.60 1.82 8.23
N GLY A 99 5.05 3.03 8.10
CA GLY A 99 3.62 3.27 7.98
C GLY A 99 2.94 2.54 6.82
N ALA A 100 3.63 2.38 5.68
CA ALA A 100 3.08 1.64 4.54
C ALA A 100 2.84 0.16 4.88
N ASN A 101 3.77 -0.50 5.58
CA ASN A 101 3.65 -1.90 5.99
C ASN A 101 2.57 -2.09 7.07
N MET A 102 2.30 -1.05 7.86
CA MET A 102 1.23 -1.08 8.87
C MET A 102 -0.17 -1.01 8.24
N VAL A 103 -0.32 -0.29 7.13
CA VAL A 103 -1.62 -0.15 6.44
C VAL A 103 -1.81 -1.15 5.29
N ASP A 104 -0.73 -1.77 4.78
CA ASP A 104 -0.81 -2.68 3.64
C ASP A 104 -1.79 -3.84 3.83
N PRO A 105 -1.85 -4.55 4.98
CA PRO A 105 -2.81 -5.64 5.17
C PRO A 105 -4.27 -5.20 5.00
N LEU A 106 -4.60 -3.99 5.47
CA LEU A 106 -5.92 -3.39 5.28
C LEU A 106 -6.18 -3.12 3.80
N MET A 107 -5.21 -2.49 3.11
CA MET A 107 -5.33 -2.17 1.69
C MET A 107 -5.47 -3.43 0.83
N GLN A 108 -4.69 -4.47 1.10
CA GLN A 108 -4.75 -5.74 0.36
C GLN A 108 -6.11 -6.43 0.51
N THR A 109 -6.72 -6.35 1.69
CA THR A 109 -8.03 -6.95 1.97
C THR A 109 -9.14 -6.36 1.10
N ILE A 110 -9.09 -5.04 0.84
CA ILE A 110 -10.09 -4.35 0.02
C ILE A 110 -9.74 -4.31 -1.47
N ASN A 111 -8.50 -4.60 -1.85
CA ASN A 111 -7.98 -4.27 -3.18
C ASN A 111 -8.49 -5.16 -4.30
N ALA A 112 -8.38 -6.49 -4.16
CA ALA A 112 -8.77 -7.41 -5.23
C ALA A 112 -10.27 -7.28 -5.61
N PRO A 113 -11.20 -7.24 -4.65
CA PRO A 113 -12.62 -7.05 -4.97
C PRO A 113 -12.93 -5.66 -5.53
N ALA A 114 -12.25 -4.60 -5.06
CA ALA A 114 -12.42 -3.25 -5.61
C ALA A 114 -11.98 -3.17 -7.08
N ILE A 115 -10.84 -3.77 -7.42
CA ILE A 115 -10.33 -3.82 -8.80
C ILE A 115 -11.29 -4.63 -9.68
N GLU A 116 -11.75 -5.79 -9.22
CA GLU A 116 -12.69 -6.63 -9.96
C GLU A 116 -14.00 -5.90 -10.24
N ALA A 117 -14.59 -5.25 -9.22
CA ALA A 117 -15.79 -4.44 -9.38
C ALA A 117 -15.60 -3.29 -10.38
N ASN A 118 -14.43 -2.64 -10.38
CA ASN A 118 -14.10 -1.62 -11.37
C ASN A 118 -14.01 -2.18 -12.78
N VAL A 119 -13.32 -3.30 -12.97
CA VAL A 119 -13.18 -3.95 -14.29
C VAL A 119 -14.55 -4.33 -14.83
N ASN A 120 -15.40 -4.95 -14.01
CA ASN A 120 -16.75 -5.36 -14.40
C ASN A 120 -17.64 -4.16 -14.74
N ALA A 121 -17.63 -3.10 -13.92
CA ALA A 121 -18.39 -1.89 -14.19
C ALA A 121 -17.95 -1.21 -15.51
N ILE A 122 -16.64 -1.07 -15.73
CA ILE A 122 -16.10 -0.49 -16.97
C ILE A 122 -16.45 -1.35 -18.18
N ALA A 123 -16.34 -2.68 -18.08
CA ALA A 123 -16.70 -3.60 -19.16
C ALA A 123 -18.19 -3.52 -19.53
N ALA A 124 -19.05 -3.21 -18.55
CA ALA A 124 -20.49 -2.96 -18.76
C ALA A 124 -20.81 -1.52 -19.23
N GLY A 125 -19.80 -0.66 -19.44
CA GLY A 125 -20.00 0.73 -19.88
C GLY A 125 -20.37 1.70 -18.76
N HIS A 126 -20.19 1.31 -17.50
CA HIS A 126 -20.43 2.13 -16.31
C HIS A 126 -19.13 2.74 -15.76
N SER A 127 -19.25 3.76 -14.91
CA SER A 127 -18.12 4.33 -14.17
C SER A 127 -17.61 3.37 -13.10
N ALA A 128 -16.29 3.38 -12.87
CA ALA A 128 -15.67 2.60 -11.80
C ALA A 128 -16.19 3.04 -10.41
N PRO A 129 -16.76 2.11 -9.60
CA PRO A 129 -17.28 2.46 -8.27
C PRO A 129 -16.17 2.73 -7.25
N PHE A 130 -14.97 2.16 -7.41
CA PHE A 130 -13.87 2.25 -6.44
C PHE A 130 -12.68 3.07 -6.97
N ILE A 131 -12.59 4.35 -6.58
CA ILE A 131 -11.43 5.19 -6.91
C ILE A 131 -10.26 4.87 -5.97
N VAL A 132 -10.56 4.70 -4.68
CA VAL A 132 -9.54 4.51 -3.64
C VAL A 132 -9.27 3.01 -3.51
N ASN A 133 -8.17 2.58 -4.10
CA ASN A 133 -7.68 1.21 -4.01
C ASN A 133 -6.14 1.23 -3.91
N LYS A 134 -5.50 0.07 -3.79
CA LYS A 134 -4.05 0.01 -3.64
C LYS A 134 -3.28 0.61 -4.83
N PRO A 135 -3.58 0.26 -6.11
CA PRO A 135 -2.84 0.82 -7.23
C PRO A 135 -3.03 2.34 -7.40
N PHE A 136 -4.14 2.92 -6.91
CA PHE A 136 -4.30 4.38 -6.83
C PHE A 136 -3.20 5.03 -5.98
N PHE A 137 -2.94 4.52 -4.76
CA PHE A 137 -1.89 5.05 -3.89
C PHE A 137 -0.50 4.81 -4.47
N ASP A 138 -0.23 3.59 -4.92
CA ASP A 138 1.10 3.22 -5.44
C ASP A 138 1.47 4.01 -6.69
N SER A 139 0.48 4.31 -7.56
CA SER A 139 0.74 4.92 -8.88
C SER A 139 0.67 6.44 -8.89
N PHE A 140 -0.02 7.06 -7.93
CA PHE A 140 -0.27 8.52 -7.94
C PHE A 140 0.17 9.25 -6.68
N VAL A 141 0.35 8.56 -5.55
CA VAL A 141 0.59 9.21 -4.25
C VAL A 141 2.00 8.89 -3.74
N ASN A 142 2.36 7.62 -3.69
CA ASN A 142 3.63 7.15 -3.13
C ASN A 142 4.78 7.22 -4.15
N LEU A 143 4.88 8.35 -4.86
CA LEU A 143 5.84 8.57 -5.93
C LEU A 143 7.26 8.71 -5.38
N GLY A 144 8.04 7.65 -5.50
CA GLY A 144 9.33 7.56 -4.86
C GLY A 144 9.30 7.09 -3.42
N GLY A 145 8.20 6.45 -3.00
CA GLY A 145 7.99 5.93 -1.65
C GLY A 145 7.02 6.78 -0.83
N THR A 146 6.99 6.55 0.49
CA THR A 146 6.11 7.31 1.40
C THR A 146 6.46 8.80 1.35
N GLY A 147 5.44 9.67 1.32
CA GLY A 147 5.61 11.13 1.28
C GLY A 147 5.95 11.68 -0.10
N ALA A 148 5.96 10.86 -1.14
CA ALA A 148 6.38 11.21 -2.49
C ALA A 148 7.85 11.70 -2.55
N THR A 149 8.75 10.96 -1.88
CA THR A 149 10.15 11.36 -1.64
C THR A 149 10.99 11.51 -2.90
N LEU A 150 10.59 10.98 -4.06
CA LEU A 150 11.29 11.30 -5.31
C LEU A 150 11.21 12.80 -5.61
N GLY A 151 10.09 13.45 -5.29
CA GLY A 151 9.96 14.91 -5.39
C GLY A 151 10.93 15.66 -4.48
N LEU A 152 11.17 15.15 -3.26
CA LEU A 152 12.17 15.68 -2.34
C LEU A 152 13.59 15.55 -2.92
N LEU A 153 13.97 14.37 -3.40
CA LEU A 153 15.30 14.14 -3.98
C LEU A 153 15.57 15.08 -5.17
N LEU A 154 14.58 15.24 -6.04
CA LEU A 154 14.66 16.17 -7.16
C LEU A 154 14.70 17.64 -6.69
N ALA A 155 13.96 18.02 -5.66
CA ALA A 155 14.04 19.35 -5.06
C ALA A 155 15.44 19.64 -4.48
N ILE A 156 16.11 18.64 -3.88
CA ILE A 156 17.50 18.75 -3.42
C ILE A 156 18.44 19.00 -4.59
N TYR A 157 18.29 18.29 -5.71
CA TYR A 157 19.07 18.58 -6.92
C TYR A 157 18.81 19.97 -7.48
N LEU A 158 17.63 20.57 -7.29
CA LEU A 158 17.32 21.90 -7.83
C LEU A 158 17.85 23.02 -6.94
N VAL A 159 17.62 22.97 -5.63
CA VAL A 159 17.92 24.10 -4.71
C VAL A 159 18.77 23.71 -3.50
N GLY A 160 19.02 22.42 -3.28
CA GLY A 160 19.76 21.88 -2.14
C GLY A 160 21.23 21.53 -2.39
N ARG A 161 21.75 21.75 -3.61
CA ARG A 161 23.12 21.34 -4.01
C ARG A 161 24.26 21.81 -3.09
N LYS A 162 24.05 22.90 -2.35
CA LYS A 162 25.05 23.46 -1.42
C LYS A 162 25.05 22.77 -0.04
N ASN A 163 24.03 21.97 0.29
CA ASN A 163 23.98 21.17 1.49
C ASN A 163 24.67 19.82 1.22
N LYS A 164 25.94 19.69 1.62
CA LYS A 164 26.75 18.50 1.32
C LYS A 164 26.14 17.22 1.93
N PRO A 165 25.70 17.20 3.22
CA PRO A 165 25.01 16.03 3.77
C PRO A 165 23.79 15.60 2.96
N TYR A 166 22.94 16.55 2.55
CA TYR A 166 21.73 16.24 1.76
C TYR A 166 22.10 15.66 0.39
N MET A 167 23.14 16.19 -0.26
CA MET A 167 23.60 15.70 -1.56
C MET A 167 24.16 14.28 -1.50
N VAL A 168 24.90 13.92 -0.44
CA VAL A 168 25.41 12.55 -0.23
C VAL A 168 24.25 11.57 -0.18
N VAL A 169 23.26 11.84 0.66
CA VAL A 169 22.08 10.97 0.81
C VAL A 169 21.27 10.92 -0.49
N THR A 170 21.11 12.07 -1.16
CA THR A 170 20.35 12.15 -2.42
C THR A 170 20.97 11.29 -3.52
N ASN A 171 22.29 11.34 -3.67
CA ASN A 171 22.99 10.53 -4.67
C ASN A 171 22.89 9.02 -4.39
N LEU A 172 22.86 8.61 -3.12
CA LEU A 172 22.65 7.21 -2.73
C LEU A 172 21.18 6.78 -2.87
N SER A 173 20.25 7.71 -2.73
CA SER A 173 18.81 7.43 -2.66
C SER A 173 18.08 7.54 -4.00
N ILE A 174 18.62 8.25 -4.99
CA ILE A 174 17.89 8.53 -6.23
C ILE A 174 17.56 7.26 -7.02
N ALA A 175 18.52 6.33 -7.13
CA ALA A 175 18.32 5.07 -7.85
C ALA A 175 17.21 4.21 -7.20
N PRO A 176 17.26 3.89 -5.89
CA PRO A 176 16.15 3.18 -5.24
C PRO A 176 14.84 4.01 -5.26
N GLY A 177 14.94 5.33 -5.15
CA GLY A 177 13.79 6.25 -5.20
C GLY A 177 13.04 6.21 -6.53
N VAL A 178 13.71 5.98 -7.66
CA VAL A 178 13.02 5.78 -8.95
C VAL A 178 12.14 4.52 -8.94
N PHE A 179 12.49 3.53 -8.13
CA PHE A 179 11.71 2.30 -7.92
C PHE A 179 10.86 2.36 -6.64
N ASN A 180 10.52 3.56 -6.18
CA ASN A 180 9.68 3.82 -4.99
C ASN A 180 10.25 3.30 -3.65
N ILE A 181 11.53 2.90 -3.62
CA ILE A 181 12.24 2.47 -2.41
C ILE A 181 12.88 3.69 -1.76
N ASN A 182 12.49 4.04 -0.54
CA ASN A 182 12.85 5.32 0.07
C ASN A 182 13.50 5.23 1.45
N GLU A 183 13.80 4.04 1.95
CA GLU A 183 14.50 3.81 3.21
C GLU A 183 15.83 4.58 3.28
N PRO A 184 16.67 4.63 2.22
CA PRO A 184 17.87 5.47 2.23
C PRO A 184 17.56 6.95 2.43
N THR A 185 16.41 7.43 1.93
CA THR A 185 15.95 8.82 2.12
C THR A 185 15.43 9.02 3.54
N MET A 186 14.59 8.11 4.03
CA MET A 186 13.94 8.19 5.34
C MET A 186 14.94 8.14 6.48
N PHE A 187 15.97 7.30 6.37
CA PHE A 187 17.00 7.16 7.40
C PHE A 187 18.21 8.07 7.18
N GLY A 188 18.50 8.46 5.93
CA GLY A 188 19.65 9.30 5.62
C GLY A 188 19.38 10.80 5.77
N LEU A 189 18.17 11.27 5.47
CA LEU A 189 17.79 12.66 5.68
C LEU A 189 17.11 12.84 7.04
N PRO A 190 17.22 14.02 7.66
CA PRO A 190 16.49 14.33 8.89
C PRO A 190 15.01 14.56 8.57
N ILE A 191 14.27 13.49 8.25
CA ILE A 191 12.83 13.49 8.02
C ILE A 191 12.12 12.98 9.27
N VAL A 192 12.59 11.85 9.79
CA VAL A 192 12.14 11.27 11.06
C VAL A 192 12.45 12.24 12.20
N LEU A 193 11.45 12.53 13.04
CA LEU A 193 11.55 13.46 14.17
C LEU A 193 12.00 14.90 13.84
N ASN A 194 12.02 15.31 12.57
CA ASN A 194 12.32 16.70 12.17
C ASN A 194 11.04 17.46 11.82
N PRO A 195 10.60 18.42 12.66
CA PRO A 195 9.36 19.16 12.43
C PRO A 195 9.33 19.96 11.11
N ILE A 196 10.48 20.41 10.60
CA ILE A 196 10.53 21.20 9.36
C ILE A 196 10.23 20.31 8.15
N MET A 197 10.84 19.13 8.09
CA MET A 197 10.64 18.17 7.00
C MET A 197 9.35 17.36 7.16
N PHE A 198 8.82 17.26 8.38
CA PHE A 198 7.53 16.63 8.65
C PHE A 198 6.38 17.31 7.93
N ILE A 199 6.37 18.65 7.86
CA ILE A 199 5.31 19.42 7.20
C ILE A 199 5.14 19.01 5.72
N PRO A 200 6.16 19.12 4.84
CA PRO A 200 6.01 18.73 3.45
C PRO A 200 5.85 17.21 3.29
N PHE A 201 6.39 16.40 4.21
CA PHE A 201 6.25 14.94 4.18
C PHE A 201 4.81 14.47 4.41
N ILE A 202 4.03 15.19 5.21
CA ILE A 202 2.58 14.97 5.38
C ILE A 202 1.78 15.68 4.29
N LEU A 203 2.09 16.96 4.02
CA LEU A 203 1.29 17.78 3.11
C LEU A 203 1.31 17.25 1.67
N THR A 204 2.46 16.78 1.20
CA THR A 204 2.63 16.31 -0.17
C THR A 204 1.64 15.19 -0.53
N PRO A 205 1.63 14.04 0.17
CA PRO A 205 0.70 12.95 -0.18
C PRO A 205 -0.77 13.36 -0.04
N MET A 206 -1.11 14.28 0.88
CA MET A 206 -2.47 14.81 1.01
C MET A 206 -2.90 15.61 -0.24
N VAL A 207 -2.01 16.45 -0.77
CA VAL A 207 -2.26 17.16 -2.03
C VAL A 207 -2.33 16.19 -3.20
N LEU A 208 -1.42 15.20 -3.27
CA LEU A 208 -1.38 14.24 -4.38
C LEU A 208 -2.63 13.35 -4.42
N VAL A 209 -3.13 12.90 -3.25
CA VAL A 209 -4.42 12.21 -3.14
C VAL A 209 -5.54 13.07 -3.66
N SER A 210 -5.60 14.34 -3.26
CA SER A 210 -6.68 15.24 -3.67
C SER A 210 -6.71 15.42 -5.17
N VAL A 211 -5.55 15.70 -5.78
CA VAL A 211 -5.43 15.88 -7.24
C VAL A 211 -5.81 14.58 -7.97
N ALA A 212 -5.29 13.44 -7.53
CA ALA A 212 -5.59 12.15 -8.17
C ALA A 212 -7.06 11.74 -8.01
N TYR A 213 -7.64 11.95 -6.82
CA TYR A 213 -9.03 11.63 -6.53
C TYR A 213 -9.98 12.43 -7.42
N PHE A 214 -9.81 13.76 -7.48
CA PHE A 214 -10.68 14.62 -8.31
C PHE A 214 -10.44 14.45 -9.81
N ALA A 215 -9.20 14.19 -10.25
CA ALA A 215 -8.93 13.85 -11.63
C ALA A 215 -9.63 12.53 -12.04
N THR A 216 -9.72 11.57 -11.13
CA THR A 216 -10.41 10.30 -11.38
C THR A 216 -11.93 10.45 -11.29
N SER A 217 -12.45 11.14 -10.27
CA SER A 217 -13.90 11.28 -10.06
C SER A 217 -14.62 12.13 -11.11
N THR A 218 -13.91 13.08 -11.72
CA THR A 218 -14.41 13.88 -12.85
C THR A 218 -14.30 13.16 -14.20
N GLY A 219 -13.69 11.98 -14.23
CA GLY A 219 -13.48 11.19 -15.45
C GLY A 219 -12.32 11.66 -16.33
N LEU A 220 -11.51 12.64 -15.89
CA LEU A 220 -10.32 13.09 -16.61
C LEU A 220 -9.27 11.97 -16.73
N VAL A 221 -9.18 11.13 -15.70
CA VAL A 221 -8.29 9.98 -15.62
C VAL A 221 -9.10 8.73 -15.28
N PRO A 222 -8.94 7.61 -15.99
CA PRO A 222 -9.61 6.37 -15.65
C PRO A 222 -9.19 5.86 -14.26
N ALA A 223 -10.08 5.16 -13.57
CA ALA A 223 -9.73 4.51 -12.31
C ALA A 223 -8.65 3.44 -12.50
N ALA A 224 -7.84 3.23 -11.46
CA ALA A 224 -6.84 2.18 -11.45
C ALA A 224 -7.52 0.79 -11.40
N THR A 225 -7.25 -0.04 -12.41
CA THR A 225 -7.82 -1.38 -12.60
C THR A 225 -6.77 -2.47 -12.80
N VAL A 226 -5.49 -2.10 -12.80
CA VAL A 226 -4.36 -3.02 -12.84
C VAL A 226 -3.48 -2.73 -11.64
N MET A 227 -2.95 -3.79 -11.04
CA MET A 227 -1.98 -3.69 -9.94
C MET A 227 -0.57 -3.98 -10.47
N PRO A 228 0.15 -2.98 -11.00
CA PRO A 228 1.57 -3.14 -11.26
C PRO A 228 2.32 -3.35 -9.92
N PRO A 229 3.53 -3.96 -9.93
CA PRO A 229 4.37 -4.00 -8.74
C PRO A 229 4.57 -2.57 -8.19
N TRP A 230 4.49 -2.38 -6.87
CA TRP A 230 4.60 -1.05 -6.25
C TRP A 230 5.96 -0.38 -6.52
N VAL A 231 6.99 -1.16 -6.88
CA VAL A 231 8.32 -0.66 -7.30
C VAL A 231 8.35 -0.14 -8.75
N THR A 232 7.23 -0.18 -9.47
CA THR A 232 7.18 0.28 -10.85
C THR A 232 7.47 1.78 -10.90
N PRO A 233 8.41 2.25 -11.75
CA PRO A 233 8.75 3.67 -11.80
C PRO A 233 7.54 4.58 -11.97
N PRO A 234 7.53 5.76 -11.33
CA PRO A 234 6.52 6.80 -11.55
C PRO A 234 6.29 7.07 -13.04
N ILE A 235 5.10 7.55 -13.39
CA ILE A 235 4.62 7.70 -14.78
C ILE A 235 4.28 6.35 -15.42
N ILE A 236 5.24 5.42 -15.51
CA ILE A 236 5.00 4.08 -16.07
C ILE A 236 3.94 3.35 -15.23
N GLY A 237 4.07 3.39 -13.90
CA GLY A 237 3.08 2.83 -12.98
C GLY A 237 1.66 3.39 -13.23
N GLY A 238 1.54 4.71 -13.42
CA GLY A 238 0.27 5.37 -13.71
C GLY A 238 -0.37 4.92 -15.03
N VAL A 239 0.44 4.76 -16.08
CA VAL A 239 -0.05 4.24 -17.38
C VAL A 239 -0.55 2.81 -17.23
N LEU A 240 0.23 1.95 -16.57
CA LEU A 240 -0.12 0.54 -16.40
C LEU A 240 -1.36 0.37 -15.52
N ALA A 241 -1.43 1.07 -14.39
CA ALA A 241 -2.52 0.98 -13.42
C ALA A 241 -3.88 1.34 -14.04
N THR A 242 -3.91 2.32 -14.94
CA THR A 242 -5.15 2.82 -15.58
C THR A 242 -5.37 2.28 -16.99
N LYS A 243 -4.40 1.55 -17.55
CA LYS A 243 -4.34 1.19 -18.98
C LYS A 243 -4.49 2.41 -19.90
N SER A 244 -4.04 3.59 -19.46
CA SER A 244 -4.23 4.86 -20.17
C SER A 244 -3.07 5.83 -19.98
N ILE A 245 -2.73 6.56 -21.04
CA ILE A 245 -1.71 7.62 -20.99
C ILE A 245 -2.12 8.72 -19.99
N ALA A 246 -3.42 8.95 -19.80
CA ALA A 246 -3.93 9.91 -18.81
C ALA A 246 -3.45 9.62 -17.39
N GLY A 247 -3.29 8.34 -17.02
CA GLY A 247 -2.70 7.96 -15.74
C GLY A 247 -1.22 8.32 -15.66
N GLY A 248 -0.45 8.12 -16.73
CA GLY A 248 0.94 8.57 -16.78
C GLY A 248 1.08 10.08 -16.63
N VAL A 249 0.22 10.85 -17.30
CA VAL A 249 0.17 12.31 -17.19
C VAL A 249 -0.17 12.75 -15.76
N LEU A 250 -1.16 12.12 -15.13
CA LEU A 250 -1.50 12.41 -13.73
C LEU A 250 -0.34 12.13 -12.78
N ALA A 251 0.34 10.99 -12.93
CA ALA A 251 1.52 10.67 -12.13
C ALA A 251 2.66 11.69 -12.35
N ALA A 252 2.85 12.17 -13.57
CA ALA A 252 3.82 13.23 -13.87
C ALA A 252 3.44 14.57 -13.21
N VAL A 253 2.16 14.96 -13.28
CA VAL A 253 1.63 16.16 -12.60
C VAL A 253 1.87 16.05 -11.09
N ASN A 254 1.53 14.92 -10.49
CA ASN A 254 1.73 14.68 -9.07
C ASN A 254 3.21 14.69 -8.67
N LEU A 255 4.10 14.18 -9.52
CA LEU A 255 5.55 14.28 -9.31
C LEU A 255 6.04 15.74 -9.37
N VAL A 256 5.52 16.55 -10.30
CA VAL A 256 5.86 17.98 -10.36
C VAL A 256 5.36 18.70 -9.10
N LEU A 257 4.12 18.42 -8.66
CA LEU A 257 3.55 18.99 -7.45
C LEU A 257 4.38 18.63 -6.20
N SER A 258 4.83 17.39 -6.07
CA SER A 258 5.69 17.01 -4.94
C SER A 258 7.00 17.79 -4.94
N ILE A 259 7.65 17.96 -6.09
CA ILE A 259 8.84 18.81 -6.21
C ILE A 259 8.53 20.23 -5.73
N LEU A 260 7.47 20.85 -6.24
CA LEU A 260 7.10 22.23 -5.91
C LEU A 260 6.82 22.42 -4.42
N ILE A 261 6.16 21.45 -3.77
CA ILE A 261 5.88 21.47 -2.33
C ILE A 261 7.17 21.35 -1.52
N TYR A 262 8.11 20.49 -1.93
CA TYR A 262 9.38 20.30 -1.21
C TYR A 262 10.39 21.45 -1.39
N LEU A 263 10.39 22.14 -2.53
CA LEU A 263 11.33 23.22 -2.86
C LEU A 263 11.55 24.26 -1.73
N PRO A 264 10.51 24.89 -1.14
CA PRO A 264 10.72 25.89 -0.10
C PRO A 264 11.40 25.31 1.15
N PHE A 265 11.05 24.09 1.56
CA PHE A 265 11.60 23.45 2.75
C PHE A 265 13.07 23.05 2.56
N VAL A 266 13.41 22.49 1.39
CA VAL A 266 14.80 22.19 1.04
C VAL A 266 15.65 23.46 1.01
N LYS A 267 15.11 24.57 0.48
CA LYS A 267 15.81 25.85 0.46
C LYS A 267 16.09 26.37 1.88
N VAL A 268 15.11 26.29 2.77
CA VAL A 268 15.27 26.67 4.19
C VAL A 268 16.31 25.79 4.88
N ALA A 269 16.22 24.46 4.73
CA ALA A 269 17.19 23.52 5.30
C ALA A 269 18.62 23.81 4.80
N THR A 270 18.78 24.14 3.52
CA THR A 270 20.07 24.49 2.91
C THR A 270 20.63 25.84 3.40
N ILE A 271 19.76 26.78 3.80
CA ILE A 271 20.19 28.04 4.43
C ILE A 271 20.63 27.78 5.88
N GLN A 272 19.88 26.97 6.62
CA GLN A 272 20.21 26.61 8.00
C GLN A 272 21.56 25.90 8.08
N GLU A 273 21.80 24.91 7.22
CA GLU A 273 23.07 24.17 7.22
C GLU A 273 24.26 25.08 6.93
N ARG A 274 24.15 25.97 5.93
CA ARG A 274 25.23 26.91 5.62
C ARG A 274 25.49 27.91 6.73
N ARG A 275 24.46 28.33 7.47
CA ARG A 275 24.65 29.20 8.64
C ARG A 275 25.40 28.46 9.74
N LYS A 276 25.10 27.18 9.94
CA LYS A 276 25.81 26.34 10.89
C LYS A 276 27.28 26.17 10.49
N GLU A 277 27.56 25.80 9.24
CA GLU A 277 28.92 25.70 8.71
C GLU A 277 29.73 27.00 8.87
N ALA A 278 29.09 28.17 8.72
CA ALA A 278 29.74 29.47 8.87
C ALA A 278 29.96 29.90 10.34
N LEU A 279 29.20 29.35 11.29
CA LEU A 279 29.41 29.56 12.72
C LEU A 279 30.48 28.62 13.28
N ASP A 280 30.65 27.45 12.66
CA ASP A 280 31.63 26.43 13.05
C ASP A 280 33.02 26.64 12.42
N ALA A 281 33.17 27.61 11.48
CA ALA A 281 34.41 27.94 10.76
C ALA A 281 35.09 29.19 11.31
#